data_AF-A0A0F5ARQ2-F1
#
_entry.id   AF-A0A0F5ARQ2-F1
#
_cell.length_a   1.000
_cell.length_b   1.000
_cell.length_c   1.000
_cell.angle_alpha   90.00
_cell.angle_beta   90.00
_cell.angle_gamma   90.00
#
_symmetry.space_group_name_H-M   'P 1'
#
loop_
_entity.id
_entity.type
_entity.pdbx_description
1 polymer ?
#
loop_
_entity_poly.entity_id
_entity_poly.type
_entity_poly.pdbx_seq_one_letter_code
_entity_poly.pdbx_strand_id
1 'polypeptide(L)'
;MDVKAIKRIIYRLFPELTGKWHVPRWGKVVALPELPSEGDLSDRFYPHYAADIALLDEKGRELDKPVLQAVPLPVPGIGDHAGRLEPPNIGAIVELGFIFGQPDKPFIRTVLPLGWKLPAIKEGESRYQQRQGVYHLVDQQGNFRSITDKLAQLHCDLREVRAQTEQDHRSPKSWFGSEQENVLRLLSELMQVVTELSNTCASHTHRSPETGAPTSAPHQAATFTGHGKDSTKLKDRLDPITK
;
A
#
# COMPACT_ATOMS: atom_id res chain seq x y z
N MET A 1 16.91 51.06 -37.41
CA MET A 1 17.50 50.61 -36.13
C MET A 1 18.25 49.32 -36.39
N ASP A 2 19.54 49.22 -36.03
CA ASP A 2 20.36 48.03 -36.31
C ASP A 2 19.86 46.81 -35.52
N VAL A 3 19.58 45.69 -36.19
CA VAL A 3 19.12 44.43 -35.59
C VAL A 3 20.11 43.92 -34.53
N LYS A 4 21.42 44.14 -34.72
CA LYS A 4 22.42 43.77 -33.71
C LYS A 4 22.34 44.63 -32.46
N ALA A 5 22.06 45.93 -32.61
CA ALA A 5 21.83 46.83 -31.49
C ALA A 5 20.57 46.44 -30.70
N ILE A 6 19.47 46.11 -31.40
CA ILE A 6 18.24 45.59 -30.78
C ILE A 6 18.52 44.30 -30.00
N LYS A 7 19.23 43.34 -30.60
CA LYS A 7 19.56 42.06 -29.95
C LYS A 7 20.40 42.24 -28.68
N ARG A 8 21.37 43.18 -28.68
CA ARG A 8 22.18 43.51 -27.49
C ARG A 8 21.33 44.14 -26.39
N ILE A 9 20.44 45.07 -26.73
CA ILE A 9 19.52 45.69 -25.76
C ILE A 9 18.63 44.60 -25.14
N ILE A 10 18.08 43.71 -25.97
CA ILE A 10 17.25 42.58 -25.52
C ILE A 10 18.03 41.68 -24.55
N TYR A 11 19.22 41.20 -24.89
CA TYR A 11 19.97 40.32 -23.98
C TYR A 11 20.48 41.02 -22.71
N ARG A 12 20.62 42.35 -22.72
CA ARG A 12 20.93 43.12 -21.51
C ARG A 12 19.71 43.25 -20.60
N LEU A 13 18.54 43.47 -21.18
CA LEU A 13 17.28 43.58 -20.42
C LEU A 13 16.75 42.22 -19.95
N PHE A 14 17.03 41.17 -20.71
CA PHE A 14 16.55 39.80 -20.51
C PHE A 14 17.73 38.80 -20.58
N PRO A 15 18.57 38.76 -19.53
CA PRO A 15 19.78 37.94 -19.50
C PRO A 15 19.50 36.43 -19.66
N GLU A 16 18.32 35.97 -19.26
CA GLU A 16 17.83 34.60 -19.41
C GLU A 16 17.73 34.15 -20.88
N LEU A 17 17.60 35.09 -21.82
CA LEU A 17 17.55 34.78 -23.26
C LEU A 17 18.92 34.34 -23.78
N THR A 18 20.01 34.77 -23.15
CA THR A 18 21.39 34.40 -23.55
C THR A 18 21.61 32.90 -23.37
N GLY A 19 21.16 32.35 -22.24
CA GLY A 19 21.25 30.92 -21.92
C GLY A 19 20.00 30.12 -22.25
N LYS A 20 18.98 30.74 -22.85
CA LYS A 20 17.66 30.13 -23.07
C LYS A 20 17.04 29.52 -21.80
N TRP A 21 17.26 30.12 -20.63
CA TRP A 21 16.77 29.60 -19.34
C TRP A 21 15.25 29.76 -19.17
N HIS A 22 14.63 30.56 -20.02
CA HIS A 22 13.17 30.67 -20.15
C HIS A 22 12.55 29.48 -20.88
N VAL A 23 13.35 28.66 -21.60
CA VAL A 23 12.88 27.49 -22.34
C VAL A 23 13.03 26.25 -21.45
N PRO A 24 12.01 25.36 -21.39
CA PRO A 24 12.17 24.09 -20.70
C PRO A 24 13.32 23.27 -21.29
N ARG A 25 14.01 22.52 -20.44
CA ARG A 25 15.10 21.62 -20.85
C ARG A 25 14.78 20.19 -20.49
N TRP A 26 15.22 19.24 -21.30
CA TRP A 26 15.11 17.84 -20.97
C TRP A 26 16.27 17.40 -20.08
N GLY A 27 15.97 16.51 -19.15
CA GLY A 27 16.94 15.86 -18.30
C GLY A 27 16.62 14.38 -18.13
N LYS A 28 17.61 13.64 -17.66
CA LYS A 28 17.46 12.24 -17.25
C LYS A 28 17.86 12.08 -15.80
N VAL A 29 17.02 11.42 -15.01
CA VAL A 29 17.31 11.08 -13.62
C VAL A 29 18.48 10.09 -13.56
N VAL A 30 19.54 10.43 -12.84
CA VAL A 30 20.71 9.55 -12.65
C VAL A 30 20.86 9.05 -11.22
N ALA A 31 20.35 9.80 -10.23
CA ALA A 31 20.31 9.37 -8.83
C ALA A 31 19.16 10.05 -8.07
N LEU A 32 18.84 9.49 -6.89
CA LEU A 32 17.87 10.02 -5.92
C LEU A 32 18.60 10.22 -4.58
N PRO A 33 19.45 11.25 -4.46
CA PRO A 33 20.33 11.41 -3.29
C PRO A 33 19.56 11.82 -2.02
N GLU A 34 18.44 12.52 -2.19
CA GLU A 34 17.72 13.22 -1.13
C GLU A 34 16.25 12.79 -1.12
N LEU A 35 15.98 11.58 -0.62
CA LEU A 35 14.62 11.14 -0.30
C LEU A 35 14.36 11.34 1.20
N PRO A 36 13.19 11.87 1.60
CA PRO A 36 12.93 12.24 2.98
C PRO A 36 12.80 10.98 3.85
N SER A 37 13.34 11.04 5.06
CA SER A 37 13.33 9.91 6.00
C SER A 37 12.23 10.06 7.05
N GLU A 38 12.08 11.24 7.65
CA GLU A 38 10.98 11.57 8.56
C GLU A 38 10.89 13.09 8.80
N GLY A 39 9.89 13.76 8.23
CA GLY A 39 9.59 15.16 8.56
C GLY A 39 10.66 16.19 8.18
N ASP A 40 11.64 15.80 7.37
CA ASP A 40 12.75 16.66 6.94
C ASP A 40 12.21 17.92 6.23
N LEU A 41 12.65 19.10 6.67
CA LEU A 41 12.25 20.37 6.06
C LEU A 41 12.94 20.53 4.71
N SER A 42 12.21 20.31 3.61
CA SER A 42 12.73 20.60 2.28
C SER A 42 12.85 22.12 2.08
N ASP A 43 14.09 22.62 1.97
CA ASP A 43 14.37 24.02 1.67
C ASP A 43 15.08 24.17 0.31
N ARG A 44 15.47 25.41 -0.01
CA ARG A 44 16.13 25.72 -1.29
C ARG A 44 17.55 25.14 -1.38
N PHE A 45 18.27 25.09 -0.28
CA PHE A 45 19.66 24.63 -0.20
C PHE A 45 19.74 23.12 -0.01
N TYR A 46 18.77 22.53 0.68
CA TYR A 46 18.63 21.10 0.92
C TYR A 46 17.21 20.66 0.57
N PRO A 47 16.92 20.44 -0.72
CA PRO A 47 15.64 19.91 -1.11
C PRO A 47 15.59 18.41 -0.76
N HIS A 48 14.98 18.07 0.36
CA HIS A 48 14.82 16.70 0.88
C HIS A 48 13.82 15.83 0.10
N TYR A 49 13.56 16.18 -1.16
CA TYR A 49 12.84 15.39 -2.14
C TYR A 49 13.31 15.81 -3.55
N ALA A 50 14.48 15.29 -3.95
CA ALA A 50 15.18 15.74 -5.13
C ALA A 50 15.88 14.61 -5.90
N ALA A 51 16.26 14.92 -7.14
CA ALA A 51 16.97 14.01 -8.03
C ALA A 51 18.18 14.67 -8.67
N ASP A 52 19.21 13.87 -8.94
CA ASP A 52 20.34 14.28 -9.74
C ASP A 52 20.02 14.09 -11.22
N ILE A 53 20.31 15.11 -12.04
CA ILE A 53 19.86 15.18 -13.42
C ILE A 53 21.03 15.39 -14.41
N ALA A 54 21.16 14.46 -15.35
CA ALA A 54 21.97 14.65 -16.55
C ALA A 54 21.15 15.42 -17.61
N LEU A 55 21.70 16.51 -18.14
CA LEU A 55 21.01 17.31 -19.16
C LEU A 55 21.02 16.61 -20.51
N LEU A 56 19.91 16.73 -21.25
CA LEU A 56 19.76 16.19 -22.60
C LEU A 56 19.74 17.28 -23.67
N ASP A 57 20.20 16.96 -24.87
CA ASP A 57 20.07 17.79 -26.06
C ASP A 57 18.65 17.70 -26.67
N GLU A 58 18.39 18.48 -27.71
CA GLU A 58 17.10 18.51 -28.43
C GLU A 58 16.75 17.16 -29.09
N LYS A 59 17.70 16.22 -29.18
CA LYS A 59 17.51 14.86 -29.71
C LYS A 59 17.42 13.82 -28.59
N GLY A 60 17.40 14.22 -27.32
CA GLY A 60 17.31 13.34 -26.16
C GLY A 60 18.63 12.65 -25.79
N ARG A 61 19.78 13.13 -26.29
CA ARG A 61 21.11 12.57 -25.97
C ARG A 61 21.72 13.32 -24.81
N GLU A 62 22.43 12.62 -23.94
CA GLU A 62 23.14 13.27 -22.84
C GLU A 62 24.18 14.27 -23.35
N LEU A 63 24.16 15.45 -22.76
CA LEU A 63 25.18 16.47 -22.97
C LEU A 63 26.39 16.13 -22.11
N ASP A 64 27.58 16.40 -22.63
CA ASP A 64 28.82 16.42 -21.84
C ASP A 64 28.85 17.67 -20.95
N LYS A 65 28.05 17.62 -19.88
CA LYS A 65 27.87 18.67 -18.88
C LYS A 65 27.83 18.05 -17.49
N PRO A 66 28.26 18.79 -16.45
CA PRO A 66 28.09 18.35 -15.08
C PRO A 66 26.63 18.04 -14.77
N VAL A 67 26.42 17.00 -13.97
CA VAL A 67 25.12 16.63 -13.43
C VAL A 67 24.62 17.77 -12.54
N LEU A 68 23.34 18.12 -12.70
CA LEU A 68 22.65 19.02 -11.78
C LEU A 68 22.31 18.23 -10.53
N GLN A 69 22.84 18.65 -9.38
CA GLN A 69 22.63 17.95 -8.13
C GLN A 69 21.37 18.42 -7.42
N ALA A 70 20.68 17.49 -6.76
CA ALA A 70 19.54 17.77 -5.89
C ALA A 70 18.50 18.72 -6.52
N VAL A 71 18.08 18.43 -7.75
CA VAL A 71 17.02 19.19 -8.41
C VAL A 71 15.66 18.79 -7.81
N PRO A 72 14.87 19.72 -7.25
CA PRO A 72 13.61 19.40 -6.59
C PRO A 72 12.62 18.67 -7.49
N LEU A 73 11.97 17.62 -6.95
CA LEU A 73 10.95 16.83 -7.63
C LEU A 73 9.55 17.45 -7.47
N PRO A 74 8.66 17.29 -8.48
CA PRO A 74 7.28 17.75 -8.37
C PRO A 74 6.48 16.82 -7.46
N VAL A 75 5.49 17.39 -6.77
CA VAL A 75 4.57 16.67 -5.89
C VAL A 75 3.12 16.98 -6.31
N PRO A 76 2.23 15.98 -6.46
CA PRO A 76 0.82 16.22 -6.76
C PRO A 76 0.06 16.96 -5.64
N GLY A 77 0.51 16.84 -4.40
CA GLY A 77 -0.02 17.52 -3.22
C GLY A 77 0.94 17.36 -2.04
N ILE A 78 1.04 18.39 -1.19
CA ILE A 78 2.03 18.49 -0.11
C ILE A 78 1.48 19.29 1.08
N GLY A 79 1.96 18.96 2.28
CA GLY A 79 1.74 19.67 3.55
C GLY A 79 2.64 19.10 4.65
N ASP A 80 2.54 19.63 5.86
CA ASP A 80 3.35 19.15 6.99
C ASP A 80 3.01 17.68 7.30
N HIS A 81 4.01 16.80 7.16
CA HIS A 81 3.86 15.34 7.29
C HIS A 81 2.74 14.75 6.39
N ALA A 82 2.41 15.42 5.28
CA ALA A 82 1.32 15.03 4.38
C ALA A 82 1.71 15.22 2.92
N GLY A 83 1.28 14.30 2.04
CA GLY A 83 1.48 14.43 0.60
C GLY A 83 1.54 13.10 -0.12
N ARG A 84 1.73 13.17 -1.43
CA ARG A 84 1.93 11.99 -2.30
C ARG A 84 3.32 12.07 -2.92
N LEU A 85 4.25 11.28 -2.39
CA LEU A 85 5.63 11.22 -2.85
C LEU A 85 5.83 9.95 -3.69
N GLU A 86 6.20 10.13 -4.95
CA GLU A 86 6.36 9.07 -5.95
C GLU A 86 7.63 9.36 -6.76
N PRO A 87 8.82 9.07 -6.19
CA PRO A 87 10.06 9.39 -6.86
C PRO A 87 10.16 8.61 -8.18
N PRO A 88 10.58 9.26 -9.27
CA PRO A 88 10.73 8.61 -10.56
C PRO A 88 11.88 7.60 -10.55
N ASN A 89 11.80 6.59 -11.40
CA ASN A 89 12.89 5.65 -11.57
C ASN A 89 14.15 6.34 -12.12
N ILE A 90 15.32 5.83 -11.74
CA ILE A 90 16.58 6.16 -12.42
C ILE A 90 16.44 5.84 -13.91
N GLY A 91 16.84 6.78 -14.76
CA GLY A 91 16.67 6.75 -16.21
C GLY A 91 15.39 7.43 -16.71
N ALA A 92 14.48 7.87 -15.83
CA ALA A 92 13.30 8.61 -16.25
C ALA A 92 13.66 9.95 -16.91
N ILE A 93 12.92 10.30 -17.96
CA ILE A 93 13.06 11.58 -18.65
C ILE A 93 12.18 12.61 -17.94
N VAL A 94 12.76 13.79 -17.69
CA VAL A 94 12.10 14.88 -16.97
C VAL A 94 12.19 16.19 -17.76
N GLU A 95 11.18 17.04 -17.59
CA GLU A 95 11.25 18.44 -18.00
C GLU A 95 11.74 19.29 -16.82
N LEU A 96 12.77 20.08 -17.09
CA LEU A 96 13.33 21.06 -16.16
C LEU A 96 12.79 22.45 -16.46
N GLY A 97 12.38 23.14 -15.40
CA GLY A 97 12.15 24.57 -15.37
C GLY A 97 13.24 25.30 -14.57
N PHE A 98 13.31 26.62 -14.74
CA PHE A 98 14.19 27.50 -13.98
C PHE A 98 13.33 28.59 -13.35
N ILE A 99 13.32 28.68 -12.02
CA ILE A 99 12.47 29.64 -11.30
C ILE A 99 12.85 31.06 -11.73
N PHE A 100 11.90 31.80 -12.30
CA PHE A 100 12.12 33.13 -12.91
C PHE A 100 13.26 33.17 -13.95
N GLY A 101 13.52 32.07 -14.66
CA GLY A 101 14.60 31.98 -15.64
C GLY A 101 16.02 31.99 -15.04
N GLN A 102 16.15 31.72 -13.73
CA GLN A 102 17.43 31.74 -13.03
C GLN A 102 18.12 30.37 -13.12
N PRO A 103 19.33 30.29 -13.69
CA PRO A 103 20.02 29.02 -13.92
C PRO A 103 20.41 28.28 -12.63
N ASP A 104 20.57 28.98 -11.51
CA ASP A 104 20.88 28.44 -10.18
C ASP A 104 19.63 27.94 -9.43
N LYS A 105 18.45 27.99 -10.04
CA LYS A 105 17.18 27.53 -9.47
C LYS A 105 16.44 26.56 -10.38
N PRO A 106 17.07 25.43 -10.77
CA PRO A 106 16.38 24.41 -11.53
C PRO A 106 15.33 23.72 -10.66
N PHE A 107 14.26 23.25 -11.27
CA PHE A 107 13.31 22.33 -10.66
C PHE A 107 12.76 21.38 -11.73
N ILE A 108 12.35 20.19 -11.32
CA ILE A 108 11.67 19.26 -12.22
C ILE A 108 10.21 19.67 -12.27
N ARG A 109 9.75 20.09 -13.46
CA ARG A 109 8.36 20.49 -13.68
C ARG A 109 7.48 19.27 -13.93
N THR A 110 7.98 18.28 -14.66
CA THR A 110 7.18 17.13 -15.08
C THR A 110 8.07 15.90 -15.29
N VAL A 111 7.59 14.74 -14.85
CA VAL A 111 8.17 13.43 -15.19
C VAL A 111 7.44 12.91 -16.42
N LEU A 112 8.18 12.54 -17.46
CA LEU A 112 7.62 12.06 -18.72
C LEU A 112 7.61 10.53 -18.76
N PRO A 113 6.56 9.90 -19.31
CA PRO A 113 6.44 8.43 -19.35
C PRO A 113 7.33 7.76 -20.41
N LEU A 114 8.18 8.53 -21.09
CA LEU A 114 8.94 8.09 -22.25
C LEU A 114 9.93 6.98 -21.86
N GLY A 115 9.98 5.91 -22.66
CA GLY A 115 10.89 4.78 -22.44
C GLY A 115 10.40 3.73 -21.44
N TRP A 116 9.20 3.86 -20.89
CA TRP A 116 8.66 2.94 -19.89
C TRP A 116 7.47 2.11 -20.39
N LYS A 117 7.35 0.89 -19.87
CA LYS A 117 6.15 0.06 -20.03
C LYS A 117 5.12 0.45 -18.97
N LEU A 118 4.10 1.20 -19.38
CA LEU A 118 3.09 1.74 -18.48
C LEU A 118 2.01 0.70 -18.12
N PRO A 119 1.37 0.83 -16.94
CA PRO A 119 0.17 0.06 -16.65
C PRO A 119 -0.97 0.41 -17.62
N ALA A 120 -1.80 -0.57 -17.96
CA ALA A 120 -3.04 -0.31 -18.68
C ALA A 120 -4.00 0.55 -17.83
N ILE A 121 -4.72 1.47 -18.47
CA ILE A 121 -5.75 2.28 -17.83
C ILE A 121 -6.80 2.65 -18.87
N LYS A 122 -8.08 2.68 -18.49
CA LYS A 122 -9.18 3.15 -19.33
C LYS A 122 -9.60 4.56 -18.95
N GLU A 123 -10.37 5.19 -19.84
CA GLU A 123 -11.02 6.47 -19.55
C GLU A 123 -11.88 6.39 -18.29
N GLY A 124 -11.76 7.39 -17.41
CA GLY A 124 -12.48 7.47 -16.15
C GLY A 124 -11.91 6.63 -15.01
N GLU A 125 -10.84 5.86 -15.24
CA GLU A 125 -10.17 5.09 -14.19
C GLU A 125 -9.07 5.92 -13.50
N SER A 126 -8.77 5.57 -12.24
CA SER A 126 -7.57 6.03 -11.54
C SER A 126 -6.79 4.84 -11.01
N ARG A 127 -5.49 4.78 -11.34
CA ARG A 127 -4.62 3.65 -11.00
C ARG A 127 -3.33 4.12 -10.36
N TYR A 128 -2.99 3.51 -9.23
CA TYR A 128 -1.65 3.52 -8.65
C TYR A 128 -1.08 2.11 -8.74
N GLN A 129 0.11 1.94 -9.31
CA GLN A 129 0.73 0.62 -9.47
C GLN A 129 2.23 0.66 -9.13
N GLN A 130 2.65 -0.19 -8.19
CA GLN A 130 4.06 -0.36 -7.84
C GLN A 130 4.78 -1.28 -8.84
N ARG A 131 4.16 -2.41 -9.20
CA ARG A 131 4.63 -3.34 -10.25
C ARG A 131 3.46 -4.10 -10.85
N GLN A 132 3.70 -4.82 -11.95
CA GLN A 132 2.66 -5.65 -12.55
C GLN A 132 2.06 -6.61 -11.50
N GLY A 133 0.75 -6.51 -11.30
CA GLY A 133 0.01 -7.32 -10.33
C GLY A 133 -0.16 -6.72 -8.93
N VAL A 134 0.47 -5.57 -8.62
CA VAL A 134 0.35 -4.90 -7.30
C VAL A 134 -0.11 -3.45 -7.48
N TYR A 135 -1.37 -3.17 -7.18
CA TYR A 135 -2.01 -1.89 -7.50
C TYR A 135 -3.23 -1.55 -6.65
N HIS A 136 -3.55 -0.25 -6.65
CA HIS A 136 -4.87 0.28 -6.32
C HIS A 136 -5.54 0.79 -7.59
N LEU A 137 -6.81 0.44 -7.80
CA LEU A 137 -7.60 0.83 -8.96
C LEU A 137 -8.99 1.28 -8.51
N VAL A 138 -9.39 2.46 -8.98
CA VAL A 138 -10.80 2.87 -9.06
C VAL A 138 -11.21 2.74 -10.51
N ASP A 139 -12.12 1.82 -10.81
CA ASP A 139 -12.58 1.60 -12.18
C ASP A 139 -13.69 2.60 -12.58
N GLN A 140 -14.07 2.58 -13.86
CA GLN A 140 -15.07 3.49 -14.42
C GLN A 140 -16.46 3.36 -13.75
N GLN A 141 -16.78 2.21 -13.16
CA GLN A 141 -18.04 1.99 -12.44
C GLN A 141 -17.94 2.41 -10.96
N GLY A 142 -16.77 2.87 -10.51
CA GLY A 142 -16.52 3.24 -9.12
C GLY A 142 -16.15 2.06 -8.23
N ASN A 143 -15.81 0.89 -8.79
CA ASN A 143 -15.32 -0.21 -7.96
C ASN A 143 -13.89 0.08 -7.50
N PHE A 144 -13.62 -0.20 -6.22
CA PHE A 144 -12.29 -0.10 -5.62
C PHE A 144 -11.63 -1.47 -5.58
N ARG A 145 -10.39 -1.58 -6.05
CA ARG A 145 -9.58 -2.80 -5.98
C ARG A 145 -8.22 -2.48 -5.39
N SER A 146 -7.85 -3.22 -4.34
CA SER A 146 -6.54 -3.16 -3.70
C SER A 146 -5.92 -4.55 -3.78
N ILE A 147 -4.94 -4.71 -4.68
CA ILE A 147 -4.32 -6.01 -4.97
C ILE A 147 -2.85 -5.99 -4.57
N THR A 148 -2.44 -6.95 -3.74
CA THR A 148 -1.06 -7.17 -3.32
C THR A 148 -0.78 -8.66 -3.15
N ASP A 149 0.46 -9.06 -3.40
CA ASP A 149 1.02 -10.39 -3.15
C ASP A 149 1.84 -10.43 -1.84
N LYS A 150 1.78 -9.35 -1.06
CA LYS A 150 2.45 -9.17 0.24
C LYS A 150 1.44 -8.76 1.31
N LEU A 151 1.94 -8.24 2.43
CA LEU A 151 1.13 -7.78 3.54
C LEU A 151 0.24 -6.59 3.15
N ALA A 152 -1.04 -6.66 3.50
CA ALA A 152 -1.94 -5.52 3.55
C ALA A 152 -2.38 -5.32 5.01
N GLN A 153 -2.15 -4.13 5.56
CA GLN A 153 -2.50 -3.77 6.94
C GLN A 153 -3.41 -2.54 6.95
N LEU A 154 -4.34 -2.54 7.90
CA LEU A 154 -5.17 -1.40 8.26
C LEU A 154 -5.09 -1.26 9.78
N HIS A 155 -4.51 -0.16 10.25
CA HIS A 155 -4.50 0.21 11.67
C HIS A 155 -5.34 1.47 11.82
N CYS A 156 -6.37 1.42 12.67
CA CYS A 156 -7.31 2.51 12.88
C CYS A 156 -7.97 2.35 14.25
N ASP A 157 -8.51 3.45 14.79
CA ASP A 157 -9.28 3.45 16.05
C ASP A 157 -10.64 2.74 15.88
N LEU A 158 -11.45 3.19 14.91
CA LEU A 158 -12.73 2.58 14.56
C LEU A 158 -12.76 2.18 13.08
N ARG A 159 -13.11 0.91 12.82
CA ARG A 159 -13.44 0.44 11.47
C ARG A 159 -14.91 0.05 11.38
N GLU A 160 -15.66 0.80 10.59
CA GLU A 160 -17.04 0.45 10.25
C GLU A 160 -17.10 -0.20 8.87
N VAL A 161 -17.72 -1.38 8.79
CA VAL A 161 -17.97 -2.09 7.52
C VAL A 161 -19.44 -2.45 7.46
N ARG A 162 -20.17 -1.83 6.52
CA ARG A 162 -21.60 -2.07 6.29
C ARG A 162 -21.83 -2.37 4.81
N ALA A 163 -22.24 -3.61 4.52
CA ALA A 163 -22.71 -4.00 3.20
C ALA A 163 -24.23 -4.21 3.23
N GLN A 164 -24.93 -3.76 2.20
CA GLN A 164 -26.40 -3.91 2.11
C GLN A 164 -26.84 -5.29 1.62
N THR A 165 -25.96 -6.02 0.94
CA THR A 165 -26.29 -7.31 0.30
C THR A 165 -25.50 -8.45 0.93
N GLU A 166 -24.16 -8.38 0.91
CA GLU A 166 -23.31 -9.48 1.36
C GLU A 166 -21.96 -8.96 1.86
N GLN A 167 -21.38 -9.68 2.83
CA GLN A 167 -19.99 -9.52 3.25
C GLN A 167 -19.28 -10.87 3.22
N ASP A 168 -18.26 -11.01 2.37
CA ASP A 168 -17.50 -12.25 2.17
C ASP A 168 -16.10 -12.15 2.81
N HIS A 169 -15.76 -13.14 3.63
CA HIS A 169 -14.45 -13.25 4.30
C HIS A 169 -13.89 -14.65 4.11
N ARG A 170 -12.77 -14.76 3.41
CA ARG A 170 -12.14 -16.05 3.11
C ARG A 170 -10.65 -16.01 3.35
N SER A 171 -10.18 -16.89 4.23
CA SER A 171 -8.77 -17.17 4.43
C SER A 171 -8.60 -18.61 4.92
N PRO A 172 -7.43 -19.25 4.66
CA PRO A 172 -7.14 -20.56 5.21
C PRO A 172 -7.09 -20.58 6.74
N LYS A 173 -6.75 -19.44 7.36
CA LYS A 173 -6.75 -19.23 8.82
C LYS A 173 -7.29 -17.86 9.18
N SER A 174 -8.08 -17.80 10.24
CA SER A 174 -8.77 -16.58 10.67
C SER A 174 -8.61 -16.31 12.16
N TRP A 175 -8.58 -15.03 12.50
CA TRP A 175 -8.65 -14.54 13.87
C TRP A 175 -9.77 -13.52 13.98
N PHE A 176 -10.70 -13.75 14.89
CA PHE A 176 -11.81 -12.83 15.15
C PHE A 176 -11.93 -12.61 16.66
N GLY A 177 -11.56 -11.42 17.15
CA GLY A 177 -11.61 -11.09 18.58
C GLY A 177 -10.56 -10.05 18.96
N SER A 178 -10.15 -10.06 20.22
CA SER A 178 -9.09 -9.18 20.74
C SER A 178 -7.70 -9.75 20.45
N GLU A 179 -6.64 -9.13 20.96
CA GLU A 179 -5.30 -9.72 20.88
C GLU A 179 -5.17 -11.04 21.68
N GLN A 180 -5.94 -11.19 22.75
CA GLN A 180 -5.87 -12.32 23.66
C GLN A 180 -6.92 -13.40 23.35
N GLU A 181 -8.09 -13.01 22.88
CA GLU A 181 -9.23 -13.90 22.67
C GLU A 181 -9.61 -14.03 21.20
N ASN A 182 -9.77 -15.27 20.72
CA ASN A 182 -10.25 -15.58 19.37
C ASN A 182 -11.54 -16.38 19.47
N VAL A 183 -12.63 -15.85 18.90
CA VAL A 183 -13.94 -16.49 18.90
C VAL A 183 -13.90 -17.89 18.29
N LEU A 184 -13.07 -18.13 17.28
CA LEU A 184 -12.95 -19.47 16.69
C LEU A 184 -12.31 -20.48 17.66
N ARG A 185 -11.36 -20.01 18.48
CA ARG A 185 -10.76 -20.83 19.55
C ARG A 185 -11.77 -21.12 20.65
N LEU A 186 -12.53 -20.12 21.08
CA LEU A 186 -13.61 -20.31 22.06
C LEU A 186 -14.67 -21.32 21.56
N LEU A 187 -15.00 -21.29 20.27
CA LEU A 187 -15.89 -22.29 19.67
C LEU A 187 -15.29 -23.70 19.67
N SER A 188 -13.99 -23.81 19.39
CA SER A 188 -13.26 -25.09 19.46
C SER A 188 -13.23 -25.67 20.88
N GLU A 189 -12.96 -24.83 21.88
CA GLU A 189 -12.97 -25.22 23.30
C GLU A 189 -14.39 -25.58 23.76
N LEU A 190 -15.43 -24.87 23.29
CA LEU A 190 -16.82 -25.24 23.55
C LEU A 190 -17.16 -26.62 22.98
N MET A 191 -16.72 -26.95 21.77
CA MET A 191 -16.93 -28.29 21.18
C MET A 191 -16.20 -29.38 21.99
N GLN A 192 -15.02 -29.07 22.52
CA GLN A 192 -14.32 -29.96 23.43
C GLN A 192 -15.13 -30.21 24.72
N VAL A 193 -15.65 -29.15 25.34
CA VAL A 193 -16.52 -29.26 26.52
C VAL A 193 -17.77 -30.08 26.23
N VAL A 194 -18.39 -29.93 25.06
CA VAL A 194 -19.56 -30.75 24.65
C VAL A 194 -19.20 -32.22 24.51
N THR A 195 -18.01 -32.53 23.98
CA THR A 195 -17.50 -33.90 23.88
C THR A 195 -17.29 -34.51 25.28
N GLU A 196 -16.67 -33.76 26.19
CA GLU A 196 -16.41 -34.20 27.56
C GLU A 196 -17.69 -34.38 28.38
N LEU A 197 -18.66 -33.47 28.21
CA LEU A 197 -19.97 -33.58 28.82
C LEU A 197 -20.69 -34.84 28.33
N SER A 198 -20.65 -35.10 27.02
CA SER A 198 -21.26 -36.29 26.42
C SER A 198 -20.63 -37.58 26.96
N ASN A 199 -19.31 -37.62 27.11
CA ASN A 199 -18.60 -38.75 27.71
C ASN A 199 -18.98 -38.93 29.19
N THR A 200 -19.08 -37.83 29.94
CA THR A 200 -19.52 -37.86 31.35
C THR A 200 -20.94 -38.40 31.47
N CYS A 201 -21.87 -37.94 30.63
CA CYS A 201 -23.23 -38.47 30.57
C CYS A 201 -23.25 -39.95 30.19
N ALA A 202 -22.40 -40.40 29.26
CA ALA A 202 -22.33 -41.79 28.84
C ALA A 202 -21.87 -42.74 29.97
N SER A 203 -21.04 -42.25 30.91
CA SER A 203 -20.50 -43.05 32.00
C SER A 203 -21.12 -42.76 33.37
N HIS A 204 -22.09 -41.85 33.48
CA HIS A 204 -22.62 -41.48 34.79
C HIS A 204 -23.40 -42.61 35.44
N THR A 205 -23.38 -42.66 36.78
CA THR A 205 -24.08 -43.67 37.59
C THR A 205 -24.71 -43.00 38.81
N HIS A 206 -25.74 -43.62 39.38
CA HIS A 206 -26.35 -43.21 40.65
C HIS A 206 -25.98 -44.17 41.79
N ARG A 207 -26.28 -43.82 43.04
CA ARG A 207 -26.22 -44.75 44.18
C ARG A 207 -27.62 -45.21 44.55
N SER A 208 -27.82 -46.52 44.71
CA SER A 208 -29.11 -47.08 45.16
C SER A 208 -29.45 -46.54 46.55
N PRO A 209 -30.68 -46.02 46.77
CA PRO A 209 -31.12 -45.59 48.09
C PRO A 209 -31.32 -46.78 49.05
N GLU A 210 -31.50 -47.99 48.54
CA GLU A 210 -31.76 -49.20 49.32
C GLU A 210 -30.47 -49.91 49.73
N THR A 211 -29.48 -49.98 48.82
CA THR A 211 -28.27 -50.79 49.01
C THR A 211 -26.97 -49.98 49.04
N GLY A 212 -27.00 -48.69 48.67
CA GLY A 212 -25.82 -47.83 48.55
C GLY A 212 -24.86 -48.19 47.39
N ALA A 213 -25.12 -49.28 46.67
CA ALA A 213 -24.32 -49.74 45.54
C ALA A 213 -24.51 -48.82 44.31
N PRO A 214 -23.48 -48.65 43.46
CA PRO A 214 -23.60 -47.89 42.22
C PRO A 214 -24.50 -48.61 41.21
N THR A 215 -25.28 -47.86 40.43
CA THR A 215 -26.02 -48.39 39.28
C THR A 215 -25.09 -48.70 38.12
N SER A 216 -25.60 -49.41 37.11
CA SER A 216 -24.94 -49.47 35.79
C SER A 216 -25.00 -48.11 35.09
N ALA A 217 -24.19 -47.96 34.03
CA ALA A 217 -24.24 -46.81 33.12
C ALA A 217 -25.61 -46.71 32.43
N PRO A 218 -25.98 -45.54 31.86
CA PRO A 218 -27.29 -45.34 31.27
C PRO A 218 -27.50 -46.25 30.07
N HIS A 219 -28.74 -46.68 29.82
CA HIS A 219 -29.08 -47.45 28.63
C HIS A 219 -28.77 -46.71 27.32
N GLN A 220 -28.74 -45.38 27.36
CA GLN A 220 -28.40 -44.48 26.25
C GLN A 220 -26.90 -44.14 26.16
N ALA A 221 -26.01 -44.83 26.91
CA ALA A 221 -24.58 -44.52 26.92
C ALA A 221 -23.97 -44.43 25.51
N ALA A 222 -24.29 -45.37 24.63
CA ALA A 222 -23.81 -45.37 23.25
C ALA A 222 -24.26 -44.13 22.46
N THR A 223 -25.49 -43.67 22.68
CA THR A 223 -26.04 -42.45 22.06
C THR A 223 -25.28 -41.21 22.53
N PHE A 224 -25.03 -41.09 23.84
CA PHE A 224 -24.24 -39.98 24.39
C PHE A 224 -22.82 -39.97 23.81
N THR A 225 -22.12 -41.11 23.79
CA THR A 225 -20.81 -41.21 23.14
C THR A 225 -20.87 -40.83 21.65
N GLY A 226 -21.96 -41.18 20.96
CA GLY A 226 -22.21 -40.76 19.57
C GLY A 226 -22.20 -39.24 19.40
N HIS A 227 -22.94 -38.52 20.25
CA HIS A 227 -22.97 -37.06 20.24
C HIS A 227 -21.59 -36.43 20.50
N GLY A 228 -20.81 -37.00 21.42
CA GLY A 228 -19.43 -36.55 21.66
C GLY A 228 -18.55 -36.70 20.41
N LYS A 229 -18.64 -37.83 19.70
CA LYS A 229 -17.92 -38.05 18.44
C LYS A 229 -18.32 -37.06 17.35
N ASP A 230 -19.60 -36.72 17.26
CA ASP A 230 -20.05 -35.74 16.27
C ASP A 230 -19.54 -34.33 16.60
N SER A 231 -19.48 -33.96 17.87
CA SER A 231 -18.84 -32.72 18.32
C SER A 231 -17.34 -32.67 17.99
N THR A 232 -16.62 -33.78 18.23
CA THR A 232 -15.20 -33.91 17.85
C THR A 232 -15.00 -33.70 16.34
N LYS A 233 -15.84 -34.30 15.48
CA LYS A 233 -15.74 -34.09 14.02
C LYS A 233 -15.95 -32.63 13.60
N LEU A 234 -16.81 -31.89 14.30
CA LEU A 234 -17.00 -30.45 14.03
C LEU A 234 -15.75 -29.66 14.43
N LYS A 235 -15.17 -29.98 15.60
CA LYS A 235 -13.91 -29.40 16.07
C LYS A 235 -12.77 -29.65 15.08
N ASP A 236 -12.63 -30.87 14.58
CA ASP A 236 -11.61 -31.23 13.58
C ASP A 236 -11.71 -30.42 12.28
N ARG A 237 -12.91 -29.92 11.95
CA ARG A 237 -13.13 -29.05 10.78
C ARG A 237 -12.86 -27.57 11.09
N LEU A 238 -13.05 -27.14 12.33
CA LEU A 238 -12.86 -25.75 12.78
C LEU A 238 -11.39 -25.43 13.09
N ASP A 239 -10.68 -26.37 13.71
CA ASP A 239 -9.29 -26.16 14.15
C ASP A 239 -8.34 -25.77 12.99
N PRO A 240 -8.44 -26.37 11.78
CA PRO A 240 -7.56 -26.00 10.66
C PRO A 240 -7.74 -24.57 10.16
N ILE A 241 -8.92 -23.96 10.36
CA ILE A 241 -9.23 -22.59 9.92
C ILE A 241 -9.01 -21.53 11.00
N THR A 242 -8.57 -21.93 12.20
CA THR A 242 -8.28 -21.02 13.30
C THR A 242 -6.81 -20.58 13.22
N LYS A 243 -6.56 -19.27 13.31
CA LYS A 243 -5.22 -18.70 13.39
C LYS A 243 -4.64 -18.84 14.79
#